data_AF-A0AAN0PAC6-F1
#
_entry.id   AF-A0AAN0PAC6-F1
#
_cell.length_a   1.000
_cell.length_b   1.000
_cell.length_c   1.000
_cell.angle_alpha   90.00
_cell.angle_beta   90.00
_cell.angle_gamma   90.00
#
_symmetry.space_group_name_H-M   'P 1'
#
loop_
_entity.id
_entity.type
_entity.pdbx_description
1 polymer ?
#
loop_
_entity_poly.entity_id
_entity_poly.type
_entity_poly.pdbx_seq_one_letter_code
_entity_poly.pdbx_strand_id
1 'polypeptide(L)'
;MKFKLFFLGFLALGCHADDNVSDPDICNVVKKVAYTVMEARQQKVPSQDLQQIANGLEDPKAKQLYQDLINSAYSAKVFRTSFFKRKAIEDFQTGWYEECLSRNKK
;
A
#
# COMPACT_ATOMS: atom_id res chain seq x y z
N MET A 1 -53.44 23.08 -26.17
CA MET A 1 -52.16 23.36 -25.47
C MET A 1 -51.12 22.36 -25.97
N LYS A 2 -49.97 22.82 -26.50
CA LYS A 2 -48.92 21.96 -27.09
C LYS A 2 -47.83 21.72 -26.05
N PHE A 3 -47.68 20.49 -25.56
CA PHE A 3 -46.56 20.11 -24.70
C PHE A 3 -45.33 19.84 -25.58
N LYS A 4 -44.30 20.69 -25.47
CA LYS A 4 -42.98 20.44 -26.04
C LYS A 4 -42.11 19.79 -24.97
N LEU A 5 -41.78 18.52 -25.15
CA LEU A 5 -40.70 17.84 -24.43
C LEU A 5 -39.37 18.36 -24.97
N PHE A 6 -38.59 19.00 -24.11
CA PHE A 6 -37.19 19.33 -24.38
C PHE A 6 -36.33 18.28 -23.68
N PHE A 7 -35.74 17.40 -24.48
CA PHE A 7 -34.62 16.54 -24.09
C PHE A 7 -33.30 17.24 -24.46
N LEU A 8 -32.25 16.91 -23.71
CA LEU A 8 -30.81 16.95 -24.02
C LEU A 8 -29.98 17.93 -23.18
N GLY A 9 -29.01 17.34 -22.48
CA GLY A 9 -27.82 18.04 -22.01
C GLY A 9 -27.29 17.61 -20.65
N PHE A 10 -27.22 16.32 -20.32
CA PHE A 10 -26.33 15.89 -19.23
C PHE A 10 -24.88 16.00 -19.74
N LEU A 11 -24.24 17.13 -19.43
CA LEU A 11 -22.79 17.25 -19.47
C LEU A 11 -22.21 16.31 -18.42
N ALA A 12 -21.85 15.10 -18.84
CA ALA A 12 -20.97 14.24 -18.08
C ALA A 12 -19.60 14.93 -18.05
N LEU A 13 -19.36 15.76 -17.05
CA LEU A 13 -18.02 16.06 -16.59
C LEU A 13 -17.44 14.74 -16.09
N GLY A 14 -16.77 14.03 -17.00
CA GLY A 14 -15.83 12.99 -16.61
C GLY A 14 -14.77 13.66 -15.75
N CYS A 15 -14.89 13.51 -14.43
CA CYS A 15 -13.75 13.67 -13.56
C CYS A 15 -12.76 12.58 -13.96
N HIS A 16 -11.83 12.91 -14.85
CA HIS A 16 -10.57 12.21 -14.93
C HIS A 16 -9.87 12.52 -13.60
N ALA A 17 -9.96 11.60 -12.64
CA ALA A 17 -9.00 11.56 -11.55
C ALA A 17 -7.65 11.32 -12.24
N ASP A 18 -6.79 12.34 -12.19
CA ASP A 18 -5.42 12.23 -12.67
C ASP A 18 -4.72 11.22 -11.76
N ASP A 19 -4.48 10.01 -12.29
CA ASP A 19 -3.92 8.88 -11.55
C ASP A 19 -2.42 9.05 -11.23
N ASN A 20 -1.81 10.19 -11.55
CA ASN A 20 -0.39 10.45 -11.30
C ASN A 20 -0.13 11.08 -9.92
N VAL A 21 -0.64 10.46 -8.86
CA VAL A 21 -0.30 10.87 -7.49
C VAL A 21 1.16 10.51 -7.18
N SER A 22 2.11 11.30 -7.70
CA SER A 22 3.49 11.40 -7.22
C SER A 22 3.48 12.20 -5.92
N ASP A 23 2.72 11.71 -4.94
CA ASP A 23 2.58 12.36 -3.65
C ASP A 23 3.55 11.68 -2.67
N PRO A 24 4.46 12.43 -2.03
CA PRO A 24 5.24 11.96 -0.88
C PRO A 24 4.39 11.19 0.15
N ASP A 25 3.09 11.49 0.23
CA ASP A 25 2.13 10.80 1.09
C ASP A 25 1.96 9.31 0.76
N ILE A 26 2.05 8.88 -0.50
CA ILE A 26 1.98 7.47 -0.86
C ILE A 26 3.18 6.71 -0.30
N CYS A 27 4.40 7.26 -0.44
CA CYS A 27 5.57 6.59 0.11
C CYS A 27 5.53 6.57 1.64
N ASN A 28 4.97 7.59 2.28
CA ASN A 28 4.71 7.55 3.73
C ASN A 28 3.75 6.44 4.13
N VAL A 29 2.71 6.17 3.31
CA VAL A 29 1.83 5.01 3.50
C VAL A 29 2.60 3.69 3.34
N VAL A 30 3.39 3.54 2.27
CA VAL A 30 4.24 2.35 2.05
C VAL A 30 5.13 2.09 3.27
N LYS A 31 5.80 3.14 3.79
CA LYS A 31 6.64 3.06 4.98
C LYS A 31 5.87 2.53 6.19
N LYS A 32 4.66 3.05 6.45
CA LYS A 32 3.82 2.61 7.57
C LYS A 32 3.37 1.16 7.42
N VAL A 33 3.00 0.75 6.22
CA VAL A 33 2.62 -0.66 5.98
C VAL A 33 3.84 -1.57 6.17
N ALA A 34 5.00 -1.20 5.65
CA ALA A 34 6.24 -1.95 5.82
C ALA A 34 6.62 -2.11 7.29
N TYR A 35 6.45 -1.05 8.10
CA TYR A 35 6.59 -1.11 9.55
C TYR A 35 5.69 -2.20 10.14
N THR A 36 4.38 -2.13 9.89
CA THR A 36 3.39 -3.04 10.49
C THR A 36 3.63 -4.49 10.10
N VAL A 37 3.96 -4.74 8.82
CA VAL A 37 4.21 -6.09 8.32
C VAL A 37 5.48 -6.69 8.95
N MET A 38 6.58 -5.92 9.03
CA MET A 38 7.80 -6.40 9.67
C MET A 38 7.64 -6.54 11.18
N GLU A 39 6.88 -5.66 11.82
CA GLU A 39 6.53 -5.78 13.24
C GLU A 39 5.78 -7.08 13.52
N ALA A 40 4.72 -7.36 12.75
CA ALA A 40 3.96 -8.61 12.84
C ALA A 40 4.87 -9.84 12.63
N ARG A 41 5.78 -9.77 11.66
CA ARG A 41 6.80 -10.81 11.44
C ARG A 41 7.69 -11.00 12.67
N GLN A 42 8.23 -9.92 13.26
CA GLN A 42 9.06 -9.99 14.47
C GLN A 42 8.28 -10.46 15.72
N GLN A 43 6.95 -10.36 15.69
CA GLN A 43 6.03 -10.91 16.69
C GLN A 43 5.60 -12.36 16.40
N LYS A 44 6.09 -12.97 15.30
CA LYS A 44 5.77 -14.33 14.86
C LYS A 44 4.31 -14.54 14.48
N VAL A 45 3.63 -13.49 14.03
CA VAL A 45 2.33 -13.64 13.37
C VAL A 45 2.51 -14.53 12.13
N PRO A 46 1.64 -15.51 11.84
CA PRO A 46 1.69 -16.29 10.59
C PRO A 46 1.51 -15.42 9.35
N SER A 47 2.22 -15.73 8.25
CA SER A 47 2.07 -14.97 7.00
C SER A 47 0.67 -15.10 6.42
N GLN A 48 0.04 -16.25 6.62
CA GLN A 48 -1.28 -16.57 6.12
C GLN A 48 -2.33 -15.56 6.61
N ASP A 49 -2.24 -15.14 7.87
CA ASP A 49 -3.17 -14.19 8.47
C ASP A 49 -3.08 -12.82 7.79
N LEU A 50 -1.85 -12.34 7.53
CA LEU A 50 -1.62 -11.10 6.79
C LEU A 50 -2.01 -11.23 5.30
N GLN A 51 -1.76 -12.39 4.70
CA GLN A 51 -2.16 -12.67 3.31
C GLN A 51 -3.69 -12.66 3.15
N GLN A 52 -4.43 -13.16 4.14
CA GLN A 52 -5.90 -13.09 4.16
C GLN A 52 -6.40 -11.63 4.19
N ILE A 53 -5.77 -10.78 5.01
CA ILE A 53 -6.08 -9.35 5.05
C ILE A 53 -5.79 -8.69 3.70
N ALA A 54 -4.61 -8.95 3.12
CA ALA A 54 -4.24 -8.42 1.80
C ALA A 54 -5.21 -8.88 0.71
N ASN A 55 -5.69 -10.13 0.78
CA ASN A 55 -6.64 -10.67 -0.19
C ASN A 55 -8.01 -10.01 -0.16
N GLY A 56 -8.40 -9.41 0.97
CA GLY A 56 -9.65 -8.65 1.13
C GLY A 56 -9.59 -7.20 0.64
N LEU A 57 -8.44 -6.72 0.18
CA LEU A 57 -8.31 -5.38 -0.39
C LEU A 57 -8.96 -5.32 -1.79
N GLU A 58 -9.81 -4.31 -2.00
CA GLU A 58 -10.52 -4.10 -3.27
C GLU A 58 -9.60 -3.56 -4.37
N ASP A 59 -8.67 -2.66 -4.03
CA ASP A 59 -7.71 -2.11 -4.99
C ASP A 59 -6.64 -3.16 -5.34
N PRO A 60 -6.55 -3.60 -6.62
CA PRO A 60 -5.55 -4.58 -7.05
C PRO A 60 -4.10 -4.11 -6.85
N LYS A 61 -3.82 -2.80 -6.98
CA LYS A 61 -2.46 -2.26 -6.80
C LYS A 61 -2.06 -2.29 -5.33
N ALA A 62 -2.93 -1.82 -4.44
CA ALA A 62 -2.72 -1.92 -3.00
C ALA A 62 -2.59 -3.37 -2.54
N LYS A 63 -3.44 -4.27 -3.05
CA LYS A 63 -3.35 -5.71 -2.78
C LYS A 63 -1.98 -6.27 -3.15
N GLN A 64 -1.52 -6.05 -4.38
CA GLN A 64 -0.23 -6.55 -4.84
C GLN A 64 0.92 -6.01 -3.97
N LEU A 65 0.94 -4.70 -3.71
CA LEU A 65 1.94 -4.07 -2.85
C LEU A 65 1.97 -4.70 -1.45
N TYR A 66 0.81 -4.93 -0.84
CA TYR A 66 0.71 -5.54 0.48
C TYR A 66 1.26 -6.98 0.47
N GLN A 67 0.94 -7.75 -0.57
CA GLN A 67 1.44 -9.12 -0.73
C GLN A 67 2.96 -9.16 -0.92
N ASP A 68 3.53 -8.23 -1.69
CA ASP A 68 4.98 -8.13 -1.90
C ASP A 68 5.71 -7.76 -0.60
N LEU A 69 5.15 -6.83 0.18
CA LEU A 69 5.64 -6.48 1.51
C LEU A 69 5.64 -7.69 2.45
N ILE A 70 4.55 -8.47 2.48
CA ILE A 70 4.46 -9.68 3.30
C ILE A 70 5.50 -10.71 2.86
N ASN A 71 5.58 -11.01 1.56
CA ASN A 71 6.52 -12.02 1.04
C ASN A 71 7.99 -11.65 1.34
N SER A 72 8.33 -10.37 1.20
CA SER A 72 9.65 -9.84 1.52
C SER A 72 9.94 -9.94 3.03
N ALA A 73 9.01 -9.51 3.89
CA ALA A 73 9.19 -9.55 5.33
C ALA A 73 9.36 -10.98 5.87
N TYR A 74 8.61 -11.95 5.35
CA TYR A 74 8.65 -13.33 5.84
C TYR A 74 9.88 -14.11 5.41
N SER A 75 10.63 -13.59 4.43
CA SER A 75 11.98 -14.06 4.10
C SER A 75 13.03 -13.59 5.13
N ALA A 76 12.71 -12.60 5.96
CA ALA A 76 13.60 -12.10 7.00
C ALA A 76 13.58 -12.97 8.27
N LYS A 77 14.70 -12.91 9.01
CA LYS A 77 14.88 -13.61 10.30
C LYS A 77 14.05 -12.93 11.41
N VAL A 78 13.54 -13.74 12.33
CA VAL A 78 12.94 -13.25 13.58
C VAL A 78 14.01 -13.17 14.65
N PHE A 79 14.19 -11.99 15.23
CA PHE A 79 15.21 -11.75 16.25
C PHE A 79 14.64 -11.95 17.66
N ARG A 80 15.51 -12.36 18.59
CA ARG A 80 15.12 -12.53 20.01
C ARG A 80 15.17 -11.21 20.78
N THR A 81 16.20 -10.40 20.53
CA THR A 81 16.43 -9.16 21.29
C THR A 81 15.63 -8.00 20.73
N SER A 82 15.18 -7.11 21.61
CA SER A 82 14.42 -5.90 21.25
C SER A 82 15.19 -4.99 20.30
N PHE A 83 16.50 -4.85 20.51
CA PHE A 83 17.38 -4.05 19.66
C PHE A 83 17.36 -4.53 18.20
N PHE A 84 17.60 -5.83 17.95
CA PHE A 84 17.62 -6.35 16.59
C PHE A 84 16.23 -6.39 15.95
N LYS A 85 15.17 -6.59 16.73
CA LYS A 85 13.79 -6.45 16.23
C LYS A 85 13.54 -5.05 15.71
N ARG A 86 13.88 -4.03 16.51
CA ARG A 86 13.69 -2.62 16.12
C ARG A 86 14.50 -2.28 14.88
N LYS A 87 15.78 -2.66 14.85
CA LYS A 87 16.63 -2.46 13.68
C LYS A 87 16.07 -3.13 12.43
N ALA A 88 15.59 -4.37 12.52
CA ALA A 88 14.98 -5.05 11.38
C ALA A 88 13.73 -4.33 10.85
N ILE A 89 12.90 -3.78 11.75
CA ILE A 89 11.73 -2.98 11.37
C ILE A 89 12.14 -1.66 10.71
N GLU A 90 13.11 -0.95 11.30
CA GLU A 90 13.62 0.33 10.80
C GLU A 90 14.29 0.20 9.42
N ASP A 91 15.17 -0.79 9.27
CA ASP A 91 15.86 -1.06 8.01
C ASP A 91 14.85 -1.45 6.91
N PHE A 92 13.86 -2.29 7.25
CA PHE A 92 12.84 -2.74 6.31
C PHE A 92 11.92 -1.61 5.84
N GLN A 93 11.35 -0.81 6.76
CA GLN A 93 10.48 0.31 6.37
C GLN A 93 11.23 1.37 5.56
N THR A 94 12.52 1.58 5.85
CA THR A 94 13.35 2.57 5.16
C THR A 94 13.65 2.10 3.74
N GLY A 95 14.02 0.83 3.55
CA GLY A 95 14.27 0.28 2.22
C GLY A 95 13.06 0.41 1.29
N TRP A 96 11.86 0.05 1.76
CA TRP A 96 10.63 0.19 0.97
C TRP A 96 10.24 1.64 0.71
N TYR A 97 10.49 2.54 1.66
CA TYR A 97 10.27 3.97 1.48
C TYR A 97 11.17 4.57 0.38
N GLU A 98 12.47 4.27 0.45
CA GLU A 98 13.46 4.74 -0.54
C GLU A 98 13.18 4.18 -1.94
N GLU A 99 12.80 2.91 -2.02
CA GLU A 99 12.40 2.29 -3.28
C GLU A 99 11.17 2.96 -3.88
N CYS A 100 10.15 3.25 -3.07
CA CYS A 100 8.97 4.00 -3.50
C CYS A 100 9.34 5.39 -4.05
N LEU A 101 10.16 6.14 -3.31
CA LEU A 101 10.64 7.45 -3.76
C LEU A 101 11.41 7.36 -5.08
N SER A 102 12.23 6.33 -5.26
CA SER A 102 13.00 6.11 -6.49
C SER A 102 12.09 5.81 -7.69
N ARG A 103 11.02 5.03 -7.48
CA ARG A 103 10.03 4.70 -8.51
C ARG A 103 9.20 5.91 -8.94
N ASN A 104 8.85 6.80 -8.01
CA ASN A 104 8.02 7.99 -8.28
C ASN A 104 8.81 9.20 -8.82
N LYS A 105 10.15 9.17 -8.77
CA LYS A 105 11.01 10.22 -9.36
C LYS A 105 11.23 10.06 -10.88
N LYS A 106 10.79 8.95 -11.46
CA LYS A 106 10.90 8.64 -12.90
C LYS A 106 9.58 8.92 -13.61
#